data_AF-A0A8S3K5E8-F1
#
_entry.id   AF-A0A8S3K5E8-F1
#
_cell.length_a   1.000
_cell.length_b   1.000
_cell.length_c   1.000
_cell.angle_alpha   90.00
_cell.angle_beta   90.00
_cell.angle_gamma   90.00
#
_symmetry.space_group_name_H-M   'P 1'
#
loop_
_entity.id
_entity.type
_entity.pdbx_description
1 polymer ?
#
loop_
_entity_poly.entity_id
_entity_poly.type
_entity_poly.pdbx_seq_one_letter_code
_entity_poly.pdbx_strand_id
1 'polypeptide(L)' 'EDEILLPAARQFKVVACLSQGNDFCMIQLKEIQPPFSLIELVPQPSPSPAMHIVPKPPIQPPGRNIQKLIDIG' A
#
# COMPACT_ATOMS: atom_id res chain seq x y z
N GLU A 1 10.64 19.27 -12.41
CA GLU A 1 11.74 18.34 -12.67
C GLU A 1 11.20 16.94 -12.55
N ASP A 2 11.68 16.01 -13.38
CA ASP A 2 11.21 14.63 -13.41
C ASP A 2 12.09 13.78 -12.50
N GLU A 3 11.84 13.88 -11.19
CA GLU A 3 12.55 13.11 -10.18
C GLU A 3 12.17 11.62 -10.22
N ILE A 4 13.16 10.75 -10.05
CA ILE A 4 12.96 9.30 -9.98
C ILE A 4 13.54 8.80 -8.67
N LEU A 5 12.70 8.14 -7.85
CA LEU A 5 13.14 7.46 -6.64
C LEU A 5 13.63 6.04 -6.98
N LEU A 6 14.83 5.71 -6.50
CA LEU A 6 15.40 4.37 -6.65
C LEU A 6 15.10 3.54 -5.40
N PRO A 7 14.74 2.25 -5.51
CA PRO A 7 14.58 1.36 -4.37
C PRO A 7 15.85 1.26 -3.55
N ALA A 8 15.68 1.12 -2.24
CA ALA A 8 16.78 0.89 -1.31
C ALA A 8 17.56 -0.37 -1.71
N ALA A 9 18.88 -0.33 -1.47
CA ALA A 9 19.81 -1.43 -1.74
C ALA A 9 19.92 -1.87 -3.23
N ARG A 10 19.40 -1.07 -4.18
CA ARG A 10 19.71 -1.22 -5.61
C ARG A 10 21.22 -1.09 -5.85
N GLN A 11 21.78 -1.99 -6.67
CA GLN A 11 23.22 -2.07 -6.90
C GLN A 11 23.59 -1.62 -8.32
N PHE A 12 24.73 -0.94 -8.43
CA PHE A 12 25.28 -0.49 -9.69
C PHE A 12 26.76 -0.84 -9.78
N LYS A 13 27.20 -1.26 -10.96
CA LYS A 13 28.61 -1.38 -11.30
C LYS A 13 29.07 -0.07 -11.96
N VAL A 14 30.18 0.49 -11.49
CA VAL A 14 30.87 1.58 -12.18
C VAL A 14 31.48 1.04 -13.47
N VAL A 15 31.08 1.58 -14.62
CA VAL A 15 31.61 1.17 -15.93
C VAL A 15 32.67 2.13 -16.44
N ALA A 16 32.57 3.42 -16.09
CA ALA A 16 33.58 4.42 -16.44
C ALA A 16 33.53 5.60 -15.46
N CYS A 17 34.69 6.24 -15.29
CA CYS A 17 34.83 7.54 -14.63
C CYS A 17 35.53 8.47 -15.62
N LEU A 18 34.82 9.51 -16.08
CA LEU A 18 35.30 10.43 -17.11
C LEU A 18 35.45 11.81 -16.49
N SER A 19 36.70 12.26 -16.32
CA SER A 19 36.96 13.65 -15.92
C SER A 19 36.49 14.60 -17.01
N GLN A 20 35.75 15.64 -16.63
CA GLN A 20 35.30 16.70 -17.53
C GLN A 20 36.11 18.00 -17.31
N GLY A 21 37.15 17.97 -16.47
CA GLY A 21 37.88 19.15 -16.00
C GLY A 21 37.19 19.86 -14.84
N ASN A 22 37.85 20.87 -14.25
CA ASN A 22 37.34 21.67 -13.13
C ASN A 22 36.76 20.84 -11.97
N ASP A 23 37.47 19.77 -11.60
CA ASP A 23 37.07 18.80 -10.56
C ASP A 23 35.71 18.11 -10.79
N PHE A 24 35.16 18.21 -12.01
CA PHE A 24 33.93 17.55 -12.40
C PHE A 24 34.24 16.16 -12.98
N CYS A 25 33.52 15.15 -12.49
CA CYS A 25 33.65 13.78 -12.93
C CYS A 25 32.28 13.21 -13.29
N MET A 26 32.16 12.66 -14.49
CA MET A 26 30.99 11.90 -14.90
C MET A 26 31.22 10.43 -14.58
N ILE A 27 30.34 9.87 -13.74
CA ILE A 27 30.35 8.45 -13.39
C ILE A 27 29.28 7.75 -14.24
N GLN A 28 29.71 6.77 -15.03
CA GLN A 28 28.79 5.91 -15.75
C GLN A 28 28.50 4.66 -14.92
N LEU A 29 27.22 4.39 -14.70
CA LEU A 29 26.72 3.28 -13.89
C LEU A 29 25.94 2.29 -14.76
N LYS A 30 26.14 1.00 -14.50
CA LYS A 30 25.29 -0.07 -15.03
C LYS A 30 24.57 -0.75 -13.88
N GLU A 31 23.24 -0.80 -13.93
CA GLU A 31 22.45 -1.53 -12.93
C GLU A 31 22.80 -3.02 -12.98
N ILE A 32 22.93 -3.62 -11.79
CA ILE A 32 23.15 -5.06 -11.62
C ILE A 32 22.11 -5.61 -10.65
N GLN A 33 21.73 -6.87 -10.86
CA GLN A 33 20.82 -7.55 -9.96
C GLN A 33 21.55 -7.92 -8.67
N PRO A 34 21.13 -7.42 -7.50
CA PRO A 34 21.68 -7.87 -6.22
C PRO A 34 21.37 -9.35 -5.96
N PRO A 35 22.11 -10.02 -5.06
CA PRO A 35 21.89 -11.42 -4.70
C PRO A 35 20.61 -11.65 -3.86
N PHE A 36 19.83 -10.60 -3.63
CA PHE A 36 18.56 -10.61 -2.91
C PHE A 36 17.49 -9.88 -3.73
N SER A 37 16.22 -10.16 -3.45
CA SER A 37 15.11 -9.45 -4.06
C SER A 37 15.02 -8.02 -3.52
N LEU A 38 14.86 -7.05 -4.42
CA LEU A 38 14.62 -5.66 -4.04
C LEU A 38 13.21 -5.51 -3.47
N ILE A 39 13.08 -4.68 -2.44
CA ILE A 39 11.77 -4.28 -1.93
C ILE A 39 11.18 -3.30 -2.93
N GLU A 40 9.99 -3.61 -3.46
CA GLU A 40 9.28 -2.69 -4.33
C GLU A 40 8.88 -1.44 -3.55
N LEU A 41 9.15 -0.26 -4.13
CA LEU A 41 8.56 0.99 -3.68
C LEU A 41 7.08 0.94 -4.05
N VAL A 42 6.26 0.27 -3.24
CA VAL A 42 4.81 0.32 -3.39
C VAL A 42 4.33 1.55 -2.62
N PRO A 43 3.87 2.63 -3.27
CA PRO A 43 2.85 3.44 -2.63
C PRO A 43 1.62 2.55 -2.59
N GLN A 44 1.41 1.82 -1.49
CA GLN A 44 0.16 1.14 -1.25
C GLN A 44 -0.89 2.25 -1.07
N PRO A 45 -1.85 2.49 -1.98
CA PRO A 45 -3.10 3.07 -1.52
C PRO A 45 -3.63 2.05 -0.51
N SER A 46 -3.71 2.44 0.76
CA SER A 46 -4.43 1.60 1.72
C SER A 46 -5.80 1.32 1.12
N PRO A 47 -6.23 0.05 1.00
CA PRO A 47 -7.63 -0.20 0.78
C PRO A 47 -8.32 0.34 2.03
N SER A 48 -8.90 1.53 1.93
CA SER A 48 -9.90 1.99 2.88
C SER A 48 -10.86 0.83 3.04
N PRO A 49 -11.10 0.32 4.26
CA PRO A 49 -12.13 -0.67 4.43
C PRO A 49 -13.41 -0.01 3.93
N ALA A 50 -13.88 -0.46 2.76
CA ALA A 50 -15.25 -0.27 2.35
C ALA A 50 -16.05 -0.74 3.56
N MET A 51 -16.59 0.22 4.32
CA MET A 51 -17.42 -0.08 5.46
C MET A 51 -18.48 -1.01 4.90
N HIS A 52 -18.39 -2.28 5.32
CA HIS A 52 -19.46 -3.23 5.18
C HIS A 52 -20.70 -2.47 5.63
N ILE A 53 -21.60 -2.20 4.69
CA ILE A 53 -22.96 -1.80 5.01
C ILE A 53 -23.51 -3.02 5.73
N VAL A 54 -23.31 -3.07 7.06
CA VAL A 54 -24.07 -3.97 7.91
C VAL A 54 -25.51 -3.49 7.72
N PRO A 55 -26.43 -4.31 7.15
CA PRO A 55 -27.82 -3.94 7.12
C PRO A 55 -28.23 -3.82 8.59
N LYS A 56 -28.52 -2.59 9.03
CA LYS A 56 -29.00 -2.34 10.38
C LYS A 56 -30.24 -3.20 10.59
N PRO A 57 -30.27 -4.13 11.57
CA PRO A 57 -31.49 -4.87 11.84
C PRO A 57 -32.60 -3.88 12.20
N PRO A 58 -33.84 -4.08 11.71
CA PRO A 58 -34.92 -3.16 11.97
C PRO A 58 -35.14 -3.03 13.48
N ILE A 59 -35.01 -1.81 14.00
CA ILE A 59 -35.23 -1.50 15.42
C ILE A 59 -36.71 -1.77 15.71
N GLN A 60 -37.02 -2.86 16.43
CA GLN A 60 -38.34 -3.04 17.01
C GLN A 60 -38.48 -2.07 18.21
N PRO A 61 -39.46 -1.15 18.21
CA PRO A 61 -39.67 -0.29 19.36
C PRO A 61 -40.12 -1.11 20.58
N PRO A 62 -39.72 -0.72 21.80
CA PRO A 62 -40.09 -1.44 23.00
C PRO A 62 -41.56 -1.11 23.32
N GLY A 63 -42.45 -2.04 23.03
CA GLY A 63 -43.82 -1.95 23.49
C GLY A 63 -44.83 -2.62 22.58
N ARG A 64 -45.57 -3.56 23.19
CA ARG A 64 -46.94 -3.98 22.86
C ARG A 64 -47.11 -5.24 22.00
N ASN A 65 -47.15 -6.40 22.66
CA ASN A 65 -48.39 -7.19 22.65
C ASN A 65 -48.48 -8.18 23.84
N ILE A 66 -49.24 -7.78 24.85
CA ILE A 66 -49.86 -8.69 25.82
C ILE A 66 -51.11 -9.22 25.09
N GLN A 67 -51.02 -10.38 24.42
CA GLN A 67 -52.15 -11.24 24.03
C GLN A 67 -51.63 -12.45 23.24
N LYS A 68 -51.17 -13.46 23.97
CA LYS A 68 -51.39 -14.90 23.67
C LYS A 68 -51.17 -15.68 24.98
N LEU A 69 -51.90 -15.26 26.00
CA LEU A 69 -52.17 -16.03 27.21
C LEU A 69 -53.66 -16.34 27.20
N ILE A 70 -54.11 -17.22 26.29
CA ILE A 70 -55.22 -18.18 26.43
C ILE A 70 -55.47 -18.84 25.06
N ASP A 71 -54.94 -20.04 24.87
CA ASP A 71 -55.73 -21.21 24.47
C ASP A 71 -54.84 -22.46 24.56
N ILE A 72 -54.98 -23.15 25.69
CA ILE A 72 -54.67 -24.57 25.83
C ILE A 72 -56.06 -25.19 26.05
N GLY A 73 -56.59 -25.87 25.03
CA GLY A 73 -57.92 -26.51 25.07
C GLY A 73 -58.52 -26.72 23.70
#